data_AF-A0A928ETT0-F1
#
_entry.id   AF-A0A928ETT0-F1
#
_cell.length_a   1.000
_cell.length_b   1.000
_cell.length_c   1.000
_cell.angle_alpha   90.00
_cell.angle_beta   90.00
_cell.angle_gamma   90.00
#
_symmetry.space_group_name_H-M   'P 1'
#
loop_
_entity.id
_entity.type
_entity.pdbx_description
1 polymer ?
#
loop_
_entity_poly.entity_id
_entity_poly.type
_entity_poly.pdbx_seq_one_letter_code
_entity_poly.pdbx_strand_id
1 'polypeptide(L)'
;MNERKIKSPSLKALKLVILCPLALLCLLLCGCGSLSDEEAIARLGELLPRSLAIEEAVWGGGLPFEGGFTPDPHKEGAQYAPVASGAAFDSEMALIAELAQVYTVERAEEIMWLALTGDGEHDPRYATLDGVFCVDAAYEGASLGSDIDLTQAVVTHSNPYAVKIEAPVRYADGTSGIKSFTLANTDGVWLLDSPTYVRK
;
A
#
# COMPACT_ATOMS: atom_id res chain seq x y z
N MET A 1 14.76 -5.13 -32.87
CA MET A 1 13.36 -5.01 -33.34
C MET A 1 12.52 -4.65 -32.12
N ASN A 2 12.03 -3.41 -32.08
CA ASN A 2 11.16 -2.76 -31.09
C ASN A 2 11.44 -2.98 -29.59
N GLU A 3 12.19 -2.05 -28.99
CA GLU A 3 12.07 -1.70 -27.58
C GLU A 3 10.63 -1.24 -27.29
N ARG A 4 9.77 -2.14 -26.81
CA ARG A 4 8.59 -1.69 -26.08
C ARG A 4 9.09 -1.12 -24.76
N LYS A 5 9.35 0.20 -24.74
CA LYS A 5 9.36 0.94 -23.48
C LYS A 5 8.06 0.59 -22.77
N ILE A 6 8.16 -0.08 -21.63
CA ILE A 6 7.08 -0.16 -20.65
C ILE A 6 6.89 1.29 -20.16
N LYS A 7 6.21 2.10 -20.95
CA LYS A 7 5.64 3.35 -20.47
C LYS A 7 4.47 2.90 -19.63
N SER A 8 4.63 2.76 -18.31
CA SER A 8 3.49 2.52 -17.45
C SER A 8 2.63 3.80 -17.46
N PRO A 9 1.42 3.77 -18.04
CA PRO A 9 0.50 4.91 -17.96
C PRO A 9 0.02 5.15 -16.52
N SER A 10 0.35 4.26 -15.59
CA SER A 10 -0.18 4.18 -14.22
C SER A 10 0.39 5.20 -13.25
N LEU A 11 1.67 5.59 -13.33
CA LEU A 11 2.21 6.70 -12.55
C LEU A 11 1.52 8.04 -12.87
N LYS A 12 1.07 8.21 -14.13
CA LYS A 12 0.28 9.39 -14.53
C LYS A 12 -1.19 9.26 -14.12
N ALA A 13 -1.73 8.05 -14.14
CA ALA A 13 -3.09 7.77 -13.66
C ALA A 13 -3.21 7.98 -12.15
N LEU A 14 -2.19 7.63 -11.36
CA LEU A 14 -2.13 7.92 -9.92
C LEU A 14 -2.31 9.43 -9.67
N LYS A 15 -1.56 10.28 -10.37
CA LYS A 15 -1.72 11.74 -10.29
C LYS A 15 -3.12 12.23 -10.70
N LEU A 16 -3.76 11.58 -11.68
CA LEU A 16 -5.08 11.96 -12.17
C LEU A 16 -6.23 11.47 -11.28
N VAL A 17 -6.11 10.28 -10.71
CA VAL A 17 -7.05 9.70 -9.73
C VAL A 17 -6.98 10.46 -8.42
N ILE A 18 -5.80 10.94 -8.00
CA ILE A 18 -5.65 11.83 -6.84
C ILE A 18 -6.40 13.16 -7.06
N LEU A 19 -6.48 13.65 -8.30
CA LEU A 19 -7.14 14.92 -8.63
C LEU A 19 -8.68 14.86 -8.70
N CYS A 20 -9.31 13.67 -8.72
CA CYS A 20 -10.72 13.56 -9.15
C CYS A 20 -11.79 13.13 -8.11
N PRO A 21 -11.50 12.55 -6.94
CA PRO A 21 -12.49 12.39 -5.88
C PRO A 21 -12.25 13.27 -4.64
N LEU A 22 -11.15 14.03 -4.56
CA LEU A 22 -10.92 14.97 -3.44
C LEU A 22 -12.03 16.06 -3.35
N ALA A 23 -12.77 16.31 -4.41
CA ALA A 23 -13.78 17.36 -4.44
C ALA A 23 -15.09 17.03 -3.69
N LEU A 24 -15.37 15.75 -3.35
CA LEU A 24 -16.68 15.39 -2.77
C LEU A 24 -16.69 15.03 -1.28
N LEU A 25 -15.52 14.89 -0.64
CA LEU A 25 -15.42 14.63 0.81
C LEU A 25 -14.70 15.77 1.57
N CYS A 26 -14.48 16.93 0.96
CA CYS A 26 -13.81 18.08 1.59
C CYS A 26 -14.77 19.10 2.25
N LEU A 27 -16.07 18.83 2.34
CA LEU A 27 -17.05 19.84 2.78
C LEU A 27 -17.43 19.82 4.27
N LEU A 28 -16.79 19.02 5.14
CA LEU A 28 -17.21 18.99 6.55
C LEU A 28 -16.18 19.30 7.63
N LEU A 29 -14.86 19.28 7.39
CA LEU A 29 -13.91 19.63 8.46
C LEU A 29 -12.62 20.25 7.90
N CYS A 30 -12.68 21.50 7.44
CA CYS A 30 -11.49 22.37 7.41
C CYS A 30 -11.10 22.75 8.84
N GLY A 31 -10.62 21.79 9.62
CA GLY A 31 -9.91 22.03 10.86
C GLY A 31 -8.46 22.31 10.54
N CYS A 32 -8.07 23.59 10.43
CA CYS A 32 -6.67 23.99 10.59
C CYS A 32 -6.26 23.71 12.05
N GLY A 33 -5.91 22.47 12.36
CA GLY A 33 -5.52 22.05 13.70
C GLY A 33 -4.66 20.78 13.63
N SER A 34 -3.65 20.72 14.49
CA SER A 34 -2.98 19.46 14.80
C SER A 34 -4.00 18.45 15.32
N LEU A 35 -3.91 17.19 14.91
CA LEU A 35 -4.68 16.09 15.52
C LEU A 35 -4.45 16.06 17.04
N SER A 36 -5.50 15.82 17.82
CA SER A 36 -5.34 15.31 19.19
C SER A 36 -4.74 13.91 19.16
N ASP A 37 -4.20 13.46 20.28
CA ASP A 37 -3.60 12.12 20.36
C ASP A 37 -4.65 11.03 20.09
N GLU A 38 -5.86 11.20 20.62
CA GLU A 38 -6.99 10.29 20.40
C GLU A 38 -7.44 10.28 18.94
N GLU A 39 -7.52 11.46 18.30
CA GLU A 39 -7.86 11.55 16.88
C GLU A 39 -6.79 10.91 15.99
N ALA A 40 -5.51 11.06 16.34
CA ALA A 40 -4.41 10.45 15.60
C ALA A 40 -4.43 8.91 15.72
N ILE A 41 -4.66 8.38 16.92
CA ILE A 41 -4.77 6.93 17.15
C ILE A 41 -6.02 6.36 16.46
N ALA A 42 -7.15 7.06 16.54
CA ALA A 42 -8.37 6.67 15.84
C ALA A 42 -8.15 6.64 14.32
N ARG A 43 -7.50 7.67 13.78
CA ARG A 43 -7.16 7.74 12.36
C ARG A 43 -6.22 6.62 11.93
N LEU A 44 -5.20 6.31 12.74
CA LEU A 44 -4.36 5.14 12.50
C LEU A 44 -5.18 3.85 12.50
N GLY A 45 -6.13 3.70 13.42
CA GLY A 45 -7.03 2.55 13.48
C GLY A 45 -7.90 2.37 12.24
N GLU A 46 -8.31 3.45 11.58
CA GLU A 46 -9.02 3.41 10.30
C GLU A 46 -8.12 2.98 9.13
N LEU A 47 -6.89 3.51 9.10
CA LEU A 47 -5.95 3.30 8.00
C LEU A 47 -5.24 1.94 8.08
N LEU A 48 -4.97 1.45 9.29
CA LEU A 48 -4.12 0.30 9.53
C LEU A 48 -4.64 -0.99 8.86
N PRO A 49 -5.93 -1.39 8.99
CA PRO A 49 -6.43 -2.59 8.32
C PRO A 49 -6.31 -2.52 6.79
N ARG A 50 -6.53 -1.32 6.22
CA ARG A 50 -6.43 -1.08 4.76
C ARG A 50 -4.98 -1.15 4.29
N SER A 51 -4.08 -0.55 5.07
CA SER A 51 -2.64 -0.61 4.90
C SER A 51 -2.12 -2.05 4.93
N LEU A 52 -2.57 -2.86 5.90
CA LEU A 52 -2.21 -4.28 5.99
C LEU A 52 -2.71 -5.09 4.79
N ALA A 53 -3.90 -4.81 4.27
CA ALA A 53 -4.41 -5.47 3.05
C ALA A 53 -3.58 -5.12 1.81
N ILE A 54 -3.16 -3.87 1.67
CA ILE A 54 -2.23 -3.43 0.61
C ILE A 54 -0.89 -4.14 0.78
N GLU A 55 -0.37 -4.23 2.00
CA GLU A 55 0.92 -4.85 2.26
C GLU A 55 0.92 -6.36 2.00
N GLU A 56 -0.17 -7.05 2.37
CA GLU A 56 -0.36 -8.44 1.97
C GLU A 56 -0.41 -8.58 0.45
N ALA A 57 -1.03 -7.62 -0.24
CA ALA A 57 -1.11 -7.62 -1.70
C ALA A 57 0.26 -7.44 -2.37
N VAL A 58 1.14 -6.52 -1.94
CA VAL A 58 2.40 -6.29 -2.70
C VAL A 58 3.67 -6.91 -2.11
N TRP A 59 3.68 -7.30 -0.83
CA TRP A 59 4.86 -7.84 -0.14
C TRP A 59 4.59 -9.22 0.46
N GLY A 60 3.34 -9.49 0.84
CA GLY A 60 2.89 -10.78 1.36
C GLY A 60 2.61 -11.81 0.28
N GLY A 61 1.63 -12.68 0.51
CA GLY A 61 1.21 -13.73 -0.43
C GLY A 61 0.65 -13.19 -1.74
N GLY A 62 0.30 -11.90 -1.76
CA GLY A 62 -0.28 -11.13 -2.85
C GLY A 62 -1.72 -11.48 -3.19
N LEU A 63 -2.23 -10.85 -4.25
CA LEU A 63 -3.64 -11.00 -4.61
C LEU A 63 -3.94 -12.43 -5.09
N PRO A 64 -5.12 -12.98 -4.75
CA PRO A 64 -5.55 -14.25 -5.28
C PRO A 64 -5.67 -14.16 -6.80
N PHE A 65 -5.39 -15.26 -7.48
CA PHE A 65 -5.39 -15.35 -8.93
C PHE A 65 -6.18 -16.56 -9.42
N GLU A 66 -6.57 -16.52 -10.69
CA GLU A 66 -7.30 -17.59 -11.35
C GLU A 66 -6.76 -17.85 -12.76
N GLY A 67 -7.08 -19.03 -13.31
CA GLY A 67 -6.69 -19.39 -14.67
C GLY A 67 -5.27 -19.94 -14.81
N GLY A 68 -4.72 -19.81 -16.02
CA GLY A 68 -3.40 -20.33 -16.38
C GLY A 68 -2.30 -19.29 -16.28
N PHE A 69 -1.05 -19.76 -16.17
CA PHE A 69 0.13 -18.92 -16.05
C PHE A 69 0.68 -18.53 -17.42
N THR A 70 1.10 -17.27 -17.55
CA THR A 70 1.87 -16.77 -18.68
C THR A 70 3.28 -16.44 -18.20
N PRO A 71 4.32 -17.16 -18.67
CA PRO A 71 5.70 -16.81 -18.38
C PRO A 71 6.03 -15.42 -18.94
N ASP A 72 6.79 -14.63 -18.20
CA ASP A 72 7.36 -13.42 -18.77
C ASP A 72 8.55 -13.77 -19.68
N PRO A 73 8.51 -13.49 -20.99
CA PRO A 73 9.62 -13.80 -21.89
C PRO A 73 10.87 -12.96 -21.61
N HIS A 74 10.79 -11.93 -20.77
CA HIS A 74 11.85 -11.02 -20.42
C HIS A 74 12.43 -11.24 -19.01
N LYS A 75 11.80 -12.11 -18.20
CA LYS A 75 12.20 -12.34 -16.80
C LYS A 75 12.12 -13.84 -16.48
N GLU A 76 13.27 -14.43 -16.18
CA GLU A 76 13.40 -15.86 -15.92
C GLU A 76 12.81 -16.19 -14.53
N GLY A 77 11.66 -16.85 -14.49
CA GLY A 77 11.02 -17.32 -13.25
C GLY A 77 9.66 -16.69 -12.97
N ALA A 78 9.39 -15.48 -13.44
CA ALA A 78 8.11 -14.81 -13.26
C ALA A 78 6.98 -15.53 -14.02
N GLN A 79 5.88 -15.81 -13.33
CA GLN A 79 4.71 -16.51 -13.86
C GLN A 79 3.44 -15.71 -13.57
N TYR A 80 2.98 -14.97 -14.56
CA TYR A 80 1.83 -14.09 -14.39
C TYR A 80 0.50 -14.82 -14.57
N ALA A 81 -0.37 -14.71 -13.58
CA ALA A 81 -1.74 -15.17 -13.64
C ALA A 81 -2.72 -14.00 -13.46
N PRO A 82 -3.87 -13.99 -14.15
CA PRO A 82 -4.92 -13.01 -13.92
C PRO A 82 -5.33 -12.94 -12.45
N VAL A 83 -5.40 -11.73 -11.90
CA VAL A 83 -5.97 -11.51 -10.57
C VAL A 83 -7.43 -11.98 -10.57
N ALA A 84 -7.82 -12.72 -9.54
CA ALA A 84 -9.14 -13.31 -9.44
C ALA A 84 -10.22 -12.24 -9.29
N SER A 85 -11.35 -12.45 -9.96
CA SER A 85 -12.54 -11.62 -9.73
C SER A 85 -12.97 -11.65 -8.26
N GLY A 86 -13.21 -10.47 -7.67
CA GLY A 86 -13.56 -10.33 -6.25
C GLY A 86 -12.37 -10.35 -5.28
N ALA A 87 -11.13 -10.33 -5.77
CA ALA A 87 -9.97 -9.99 -4.95
C ALA A 87 -10.14 -8.61 -4.28
N ALA A 88 -9.41 -8.36 -3.19
CA ALA A 88 -9.45 -7.06 -2.48
C ALA A 88 -9.19 -5.87 -3.43
N PHE A 89 -8.31 -6.07 -4.41
CA PHE A 89 -8.07 -5.16 -5.52
C PHE A 89 -8.09 -5.97 -6.81
N ASP A 90 -9.18 -5.91 -7.57
CA ASP A 90 -9.37 -6.69 -8.79
C ASP A 90 -8.76 -6.03 -10.05
N SER A 91 -8.17 -4.84 -9.90
CA SER A 91 -7.54 -4.10 -10.97
C SER A 91 -6.41 -3.21 -10.46
N GLU A 92 -5.48 -2.87 -11.36
CA GLU A 92 -4.40 -1.91 -11.07
C GLU A 92 -4.97 -0.57 -10.57
N MET A 93 -6.09 -0.12 -11.15
CA MET A 93 -6.75 1.12 -10.76
C MET A 93 -7.36 1.05 -9.36
N ALA A 94 -7.96 -0.08 -8.98
CA ALA A 94 -8.49 -0.28 -7.63
C ALA A 94 -7.37 -0.22 -6.58
N LEU A 95 -6.23 -0.87 -6.84
CA LEU A 95 -5.06 -0.82 -5.95
C LEU A 95 -4.50 0.61 -5.84
N ILE A 96 -4.36 1.32 -6.96
CA ILE A 96 -3.93 2.72 -7.01
C ILE A 96 -4.87 3.63 -6.21
N ALA A 97 -6.18 3.47 -6.38
CA ALA A 97 -7.18 4.28 -5.70
C ALA A 97 -7.18 4.03 -4.19
N GLU A 98 -6.90 2.80 -3.75
CA GLU A 98 -6.78 2.49 -2.33
C GLU A 98 -5.50 3.07 -1.74
N LEU A 99 -4.35 2.93 -2.42
CA LEU A 99 -3.08 3.50 -2.00
C LEU A 99 -3.17 5.01 -1.76
N ALA A 100 -3.82 5.74 -2.68
CA ALA A 100 -4.02 7.18 -2.57
C ALA A 100 -4.92 7.61 -1.40
N GLN A 101 -5.74 6.71 -0.84
CA GLN A 101 -6.57 6.97 0.32
C GLN A 101 -5.91 6.58 1.64
N VAL A 102 -4.89 5.74 1.59
CA VAL A 102 -4.22 5.19 2.77
C VAL A 102 -2.90 5.89 3.03
N TYR A 103 -2.11 6.15 1.98
CA TYR A 103 -0.76 6.66 2.09
C TYR A 103 -0.60 8.05 1.46
N THR A 104 0.44 8.75 1.89
CA THR A 104 0.95 9.95 1.19
C THR A 104 1.24 9.61 -0.27
N VAL A 105 1.22 10.63 -1.13
CA VAL A 105 1.44 10.44 -2.57
C VAL A 105 2.81 9.84 -2.84
N GLU A 106 3.83 10.34 -2.15
CA GLU A 106 5.22 9.88 -2.27
C GLU A 106 5.32 8.40 -1.90
N ARG A 107 4.69 7.99 -0.80
CA ARG A 107 4.69 6.60 -0.35
C ARG A 107 3.89 5.70 -1.28
N ALA A 108 2.72 6.14 -1.74
CA ALA A 108 1.92 5.42 -2.72
C ALA A 108 2.67 5.23 -4.06
N GLU A 109 3.39 6.25 -4.52
CA GLU A 109 4.24 6.20 -5.71
C GLU A 109 5.37 5.19 -5.54
N GLU A 110 6.07 5.20 -4.41
CA GLU A 110 7.15 4.25 -4.10
C GLU A 110 6.63 2.80 -4.09
N ILE A 111 5.51 2.57 -3.42
CA ILE A 111 4.84 1.26 -3.35
C ILE A 111 4.50 0.76 -4.76
N MET A 112 3.80 1.57 -5.56
CA MET A 112 3.39 1.16 -6.90
C MET A 112 4.56 0.96 -7.83
N TRP A 113 5.61 1.79 -7.69
CA TRP A 113 6.82 1.63 -8.46
C TRP A 113 7.43 0.25 -8.19
N LEU A 114 7.70 -0.09 -6.92
CA LEU A 114 8.23 -1.39 -6.53
C LEU A 114 7.35 -2.55 -7.02
N ALA A 115 6.03 -2.42 -6.85
CA ALA A 115 5.07 -3.46 -7.24
C ALA A 115 5.06 -3.74 -8.76
N LEU A 116 5.29 -2.72 -9.58
CA LEU A 116 5.18 -2.79 -11.05
C LEU A 116 6.52 -2.88 -11.78
N THR A 117 7.62 -2.53 -11.13
CA THR A 117 8.96 -2.57 -11.76
C THR A 117 9.87 -3.62 -11.13
N GLY A 118 9.61 -4.00 -9.88
CA GLY A 118 10.61 -4.66 -9.04
C GLY A 118 11.72 -3.70 -8.62
N ASP A 119 12.65 -4.20 -7.80
CA ASP A 119 13.80 -3.46 -7.27
C ASP A 119 15.16 -3.97 -7.81
N GLY A 120 15.13 -4.90 -8.76
CA GLY A 120 16.32 -5.51 -9.36
C GLY A 120 16.78 -6.79 -8.64
N GLU A 121 16.34 -7.01 -7.40
CA GLU A 121 16.47 -8.30 -6.69
C GLU A 121 15.19 -9.13 -6.80
N HIS A 122 14.05 -8.44 -6.84
CA HIS A 122 12.73 -9.03 -7.00
C HIS A 122 12.09 -8.64 -8.33
N ASP A 123 11.42 -9.61 -8.94
CA ASP A 123 10.58 -9.37 -10.10
C ASP A 123 9.31 -8.58 -9.73
N PRO A 124 8.67 -7.93 -10.72
CA PRO A 124 7.51 -7.09 -10.48
C PRO A 124 6.37 -7.97 -9.98
N ARG A 125 5.82 -7.60 -8.84
CA ARG A 125 4.70 -8.32 -8.24
C ARG A 125 3.47 -8.35 -9.16
N TYR A 126 3.26 -7.27 -9.91
CA TYR A 126 2.12 -7.12 -10.80
C TYR A 126 2.52 -6.65 -12.20
N ALA A 127 1.76 -7.11 -13.20
CA ALA A 127 1.89 -6.67 -14.57
C ALA A 127 0.52 -6.58 -15.25
N THR A 128 0.40 -5.68 -16.22
CA THR A 128 -0.78 -5.62 -17.10
C THR A 128 -0.42 -6.26 -18.44
N LEU A 129 -0.93 -7.46 -18.69
CA LEU A 129 -0.67 -8.25 -19.90
C LEU A 129 -1.91 -8.27 -20.77
N ASP A 130 -1.80 -7.77 -22.00
CA ASP A 130 -2.92 -7.64 -22.95
C ASP A 130 -4.19 -6.97 -22.35
N GLY A 131 -3.97 -6.03 -21.42
CA GLY A 131 -5.04 -5.29 -20.74
C GLY A 131 -5.62 -5.99 -19.50
N VAL A 132 -5.09 -7.15 -19.11
CA VAL A 132 -5.50 -7.89 -17.91
C VAL A 132 -4.51 -7.64 -16.78
N PHE A 133 -5.02 -7.33 -15.58
CA PHE A 133 -4.20 -7.16 -14.39
C PHE A 133 -3.81 -8.53 -13.84
N CYS A 134 -2.51 -8.79 -13.78
CA CYS A 134 -1.94 -10.07 -13.40
C CYS A 134 -1.00 -9.93 -12.21
N VAL A 135 -0.92 -10.98 -11.40
CA VAL A 135 0.02 -11.13 -10.28
C VAL A 135 1.07 -12.18 -10.64
N ASP A 136 2.31 -11.98 -10.20
CA ASP A 136 3.33 -13.01 -10.29
C ASP A 136 3.04 -14.12 -9.26
N ALA A 137 2.61 -15.28 -9.76
CA ALA A 137 2.27 -16.45 -8.97
C ALA A 137 3.49 -17.25 -8.51
N ALA A 138 4.66 -17.01 -9.11
CA ALA A 138 5.92 -17.60 -8.66
C ALA A 138 6.57 -16.81 -7.52
N TYR A 139 6.07 -15.61 -7.22
CA TYR A 139 6.63 -14.75 -6.17
C TYR A 139 6.40 -15.34 -4.78
N GLU A 140 7.50 -15.62 -4.07
CA GLU A 140 7.47 -16.02 -2.67
C GLU A 140 7.34 -14.79 -1.76
N GLY A 141 6.12 -14.57 -1.29
CA GLY A 141 5.77 -13.49 -0.37
C GLY A 141 6.52 -13.54 0.95
N ALA A 142 6.81 -12.37 1.54
CA ALA A 142 7.21 -12.32 2.94
C ALA A 142 6.06 -12.81 3.82
N SER A 143 6.37 -13.55 4.89
CA SER A 143 5.37 -13.83 5.92
C SER A 143 5.15 -12.56 6.73
N LEU A 144 4.09 -11.83 6.39
CA LEU A 144 3.65 -10.66 7.13
C LEU A 144 2.79 -11.11 8.31
N GLY A 145 3.06 -10.58 9.49
CA GLY A 145 2.30 -10.95 10.67
C GLY A 145 2.71 -10.16 11.89
N SER A 146 1.83 -9.24 12.30
CA SER A 146 1.93 -8.55 13.57
C SER A 146 0.55 -8.25 14.14
N ASP A 147 0.34 -8.63 15.39
CA ASP A 147 -0.80 -8.15 16.18
C ASP A 147 -0.40 -6.79 16.77
N ILE A 148 -0.99 -5.72 16.23
CA ILE A 148 -0.70 -4.34 16.62
C ILE A 148 -1.75 -3.91 17.64
N ASP A 149 -1.32 -3.66 18.87
CA ASP A 149 -2.21 -3.25 19.96
C ASP A 149 -2.37 -1.72 20.01
N LEU A 150 -3.37 -1.21 19.30
CA LEU A 150 -3.69 0.22 19.31
C LEU A 150 -4.28 0.69 20.65
N THR A 151 -4.70 -0.20 21.56
CA THR A 151 -5.23 0.21 22.88
C THR A 151 -4.13 0.71 23.81
N GLN A 152 -2.88 0.36 23.50
CA GLN A 152 -1.68 0.82 24.20
C GLN A 152 -0.83 1.77 23.33
N ALA A 153 -1.38 2.26 22.23
CA ALA A 153 -0.69 3.22 21.39
C ALA A 153 -0.52 4.57 22.09
N VAL A 154 0.62 5.22 21.83
CA VAL A 154 0.95 6.55 22.37
C VAL A 154 1.46 7.45 21.26
N VAL A 155 1.05 8.71 21.27
CA VAL A 155 1.66 9.73 20.40
C VAL A 155 2.97 10.18 21.03
N THR A 156 4.07 10.01 20.31
CA THR A 156 5.41 10.39 20.78
C THR A 156 5.89 11.71 20.19
N HIS A 157 5.29 12.14 19.09
CA HIS A 157 5.58 13.42 18.44
C HIS A 157 4.36 13.91 17.68
N SER A 158 4.03 15.20 17.80
CA SER A 158 2.94 15.82 17.04
C SER A 158 3.32 17.24 16.64
N ASN A 159 3.10 17.57 15.37
CA ASN A 159 3.18 18.93 14.84
C ASN A 159 2.13 19.10 13.71
N PRO A 160 1.96 20.30 13.14
CA PRO A 160 0.94 20.55 12.11
C PRO A 160 1.07 19.71 10.82
N TYR A 161 2.22 19.07 10.59
CA TYR A 161 2.52 18.34 9.36
C TYR A 161 2.62 16.83 9.57
N ALA A 162 2.97 16.37 10.78
CA ALA A 162 3.23 14.97 11.05
C ALA A 162 2.93 14.60 12.51
N VAL A 163 2.36 13.41 12.70
CA VAL A 163 2.18 12.77 14.00
C VAL A 163 2.88 11.40 13.98
N LYS A 164 3.65 11.12 15.03
CA LYS A 164 4.26 9.80 15.25
C LYS A 164 3.54 9.08 16.38
N ILE A 165 3.12 7.86 16.09
CA ILE A 165 2.41 6.98 17.00
C ILE A 165 3.28 5.75 17.22
N GLU A 166 3.47 5.35 18.47
CA GLU A 166 4.11 4.09 18.82
C GLU A 166 3.08 3.14 19.40
N ALA A 167 3.06 1.90 18.92
CA ALA A 167 2.17 0.86 19.45
C ALA A 167 2.93 -0.45 19.70
N PRO A 168 2.57 -1.21 20.76
CA PRO A 168 3.06 -2.55 20.94
C PRO A 168 2.66 -3.45 19.78
N VAL A 169 3.58 -4.33 19.40
CA VAL A 169 3.37 -5.32 18.36
C VAL A 169 3.82 -6.69 18.85
N ARG A 170 3.06 -7.73 18.54
CA ARG A 170 3.48 -9.12 18.67
C ARG A 170 3.75 -9.71 17.29
N TYR A 171 4.96 -10.18 17.09
CA TYR A 171 5.43 -10.73 15.83
C TYR A 171 5.05 -12.21 15.68
N ALA A 172 5.04 -12.69 14.44
CA ALA A 172 4.69 -14.08 14.11
C ALA A 172 5.61 -15.14 14.76
N ASP A 173 6.84 -14.77 15.16
CA ASP A 173 7.76 -15.64 15.88
C ASP A 173 7.52 -15.68 17.41
N GLY A 174 6.49 -14.96 17.89
CA GLY A 174 6.13 -14.85 19.30
C GLY A 174 6.88 -13.76 20.06
N THR A 175 7.85 -13.08 19.44
CA THR A 175 8.52 -11.93 20.07
C THR A 175 7.61 -10.70 20.08
N SER A 176 7.97 -9.70 20.87
CA SER A 176 7.20 -8.45 20.99
C SER A 176 8.11 -7.24 20.90
N GLY A 177 7.58 -6.14 20.40
CA GLY A 177 8.32 -4.89 20.26
C GLY A 177 7.40 -3.68 20.24
N ILE A 178 7.98 -2.52 19.95
CA ILE A 178 7.25 -1.29 19.68
C ILE A 178 7.47 -0.93 18.22
N LYS A 179 6.39 -0.64 17.50
CA LYS A 179 6.45 -0.13 16.13
C LYS A 179 6.04 1.33 16.10
N SER A 180 6.78 2.13 15.35
CA SER A 180 6.45 3.52 15.08
C SER A 180 5.71 3.66 13.74
N PHE A 181 4.64 4.44 13.75
CA PHE A 181 3.82 4.82 12.61
C PHE A 181 3.88 6.34 12.46
N THR A 182 3.91 6.82 11.22
CA THR A 182 3.85 8.26 10.93
C THR A 182 2.59 8.54 10.12
N LEU A 183 1.77 9.47 10.60
CA LEU A 183 0.71 10.12 9.84
C LEU A 183 1.22 11.48 9.37
N ALA A 184 1.07 11.79 8.09
CA ALA A 184 1.41 13.10 7.53
C ALA A 184 0.14 13.81 7.05
N ASN A 185 0.10 15.13 7.24
CA ASN A 185 -0.98 15.98 6.76
C ASN A 185 -0.75 16.34 5.29
N THR A 186 -1.63 15.87 4.42
CA THR A 186 -1.67 16.20 2.98
C THR A 186 -2.95 16.97 2.71
N ASP A 187 -2.85 18.29 2.58
CA ASP A 187 -3.98 19.19 2.30
C ASP A 187 -5.20 19.01 3.24
N GLY A 188 -4.93 18.83 4.53
CA GLY A 188 -5.97 18.62 5.55
C GLY A 188 -6.41 17.17 5.75
N VAL A 189 -5.87 16.23 4.98
CA VAL A 189 -6.10 14.79 5.14
C VAL A 189 -4.88 14.14 5.78
N TRP A 190 -5.09 13.38 6.85
CA TRP A 190 -4.02 12.63 7.50
C TRP A 190 -3.91 11.21 6.93
N LEU A 191 -2.74 10.90 6.36
CA LEU A 191 -2.43 9.67 5.64
C LEU A 191 -1.17 9.03 6.19
N LEU A 192 -0.99 7.72 5.99
CA LEU A 192 0.22 7.00 6.41
C LEU A 192 1.43 7.42 5.56
N ASP A 193 2.54 7.70 6.24
CA ASP A 193 3.84 7.99 5.62
C ASP A 193 4.92 6.99 6.06
N SER A 194 4.50 5.86 6.62
CA SER A 194 5.39 4.81 7.12
C SER A 194 4.85 3.43 6.75
N PRO A 195 5.71 2.42 6.54
CA PRO A 195 5.27 1.03 6.43
C PRO A 195 4.56 0.55 7.70
N THR A 196 3.44 -0.16 7.54
CA THR A 196 2.73 -0.82 8.63
C THR A 196 3.11 -2.30 8.79
N TYR A 197 3.79 -2.89 7.81
CA TYR A 197 4.18 -4.29 7.89
C TYR A 197 5.31 -4.46 8.88
N VAL A 198 5.40 -5.67 9.42
CA VAL A 198 6.61 -6.14 10.08
C VAL A 198 7.08 -7.38 9.34
N ARG A 199 8.34 -7.36 8.88
CA ARG A 199 9.00 -8.53 8.35
C ARG A 199 9.44 -9.42 9.51
N LYS A 200 9.23 -10.72 9.36
CA LYS A 200 9.88 -11.75 10.17
C LYS A 200 11.37 -11.82 9.85
#